data_AF-A0A2V2BHR3-F1
#
_entry.id   AF-A0A2V2BHR3-F1
#
_cell.length_a   1.000
_cell.length_b   1.000
_cell.length_c   1.000
_cell.angle_alpha   90.00
_cell.angle_beta   90.00
_cell.angle_gamma   90.00
#
_symmetry.space_group_name_H-M   'P 1'
#
loop_
_entity.id
_entity.type
_entity.pdbx_description
1 polymer ?
#
loop_
_entity_poly.entity_id
_entity_poly.type
_entity_poly.pdbx_seq_one_letter_code
_entity_poly.pdbx_strand_id
1 'polypeptide(L)'
;MKYLLIFLVVLVIFIISVTLGAHNDQVITFNYLLAQGDFRISTLLATLFGVGFLLGWVICGLFWLRIRVSLANAQRKIKRLQAQVDQSTPGTSGKPLPPAVQE
;
A
#
# COMPACT_ATOMS: atom_id res chain seq x y z
N MET A 1 -12.60 -5.36 -15.69
CA MET A 1 -12.18 -6.78 -15.83
C MET A 1 -10.85 -7.13 -15.14
N LYS A 2 -9.78 -6.33 -15.29
CA LYS A 2 -8.46 -6.64 -14.66
C LYS A 2 -8.53 -6.88 -13.13
N TYR A 3 -9.25 -6.04 -12.40
CA TYR A 3 -9.37 -6.18 -10.94
C TYR A 3 -10.17 -7.42 -10.51
N LEU A 4 -11.17 -7.84 -11.31
CA LEU A 4 -11.95 -9.05 -11.05
C LEU A 4 -11.07 -10.30 -11.23
N LEU A 5 -10.28 -10.34 -12.30
CA LEU A 5 -9.37 -11.45 -12.56
C LEU A 5 -8.27 -11.56 -11.49
N ILE A 6 -7.68 -10.42 -11.09
CA ILE A 6 -6.71 -10.39 -9.98
C ILE A 6 -7.35 -10.86 -8.67
N PHE A 7 -8.56 -10.40 -8.36
CA PHE A 7 -9.30 -10.83 -7.18
C PHE A 7 -9.56 -12.34 -7.17
N LEU A 8 -9.99 -12.90 -8.31
CA LEU A 8 -10.24 -14.34 -8.45
C LEU A 8 -8.97 -15.15 -8.21
N VAL A 9 -7.84 -14.75 -8.81
CA VAL A 9 -6.54 -15.43 -8.62
C VAL A 9 -6.11 -15.38 -7.15
N VAL A 10 -6.21 -14.21 -6.51
CA VAL A 10 -5.89 -14.05 -5.09
C VAL A 10 -6.78 -14.94 -4.22
N LEU A 11 -8.08 -15.02 -4.54
CA LEU A 11 -9.03 -15.87 -3.83
C LEU A 11 -8.67 -17.35 -3.94
N VAL A 12 -8.32 -17.82 -5.14
CA VAL A 12 -7.91 -19.21 -5.37
C VAL A 12 -6.64 -19.54 -4.58
N ILE A 13 -5.62 -18.68 -4.63
CA ILE A 13 -4.38 -18.87 -3.86
C ILE A 13 -4.68 -18.92 -2.35
N PHE A 14 -5.57 -18.05 -1.88
CA PHE A 14 -5.97 -18.01 -0.48
C PHE A 14 -6.67 -19.30 -0.04
N ILE A 15 -7.63 -19.80 -0.83
CA ILE A 15 -8.32 -21.06 -0.56
C ILE A 15 -7.32 -22.23 -0.50
N ILE A 16 -6.40 -22.31 -1.46
CA ILE A 16 -5.37 -23.36 -1.47
C ILE A 16 -4.49 -23.28 -0.22
N SER A 17 -4.06 -22.08 0.17
CA SER A 17 -3.21 -21.87 1.34
C SER A 17 -3.91 -22.29 2.64
N VAL A 18 -5.19 -21.90 2.81
CA VAL A 18 -6.01 -22.32 3.97
C VAL A 18 -6.24 -23.83 3.97
N THR A 19 -6.53 -24.42 2.82
CA THR A 19 -6.80 -25.85 2.69
C THR A 19 -5.56 -26.68 3.01
N LEU A 20 -4.39 -26.30 2.49
CA LEU A 20 -3.11 -26.94 2.79
C LEU A 20 -2.75 -26.82 4.28
N GLY A 21 -3.05 -25.68 4.90
CA GLY A 21 -2.95 -25.53 6.35
C GLY A 21 -3.90 -26.49 7.07
N ALA A 22 -5.19 -26.48 6.76
CA ALA A 22 -6.19 -27.29 7.43
C ALA A 22 -5.92 -28.81 7.34
N HIS A 23 -5.36 -29.27 6.21
CA HIS A 23 -5.02 -30.69 6.00
C HIS A 23 -3.69 -31.13 6.64
N ASN A 24 -2.93 -30.22 7.22
CA ASN A 24 -1.69 -30.57 7.91
C ASN A 24 -2.02 -31.02 9.35
N ASP A 25 -2.50 -32.26 9.48
CA ASP A 25 -2.95 -32.86 10.75
C ASP A 25 -1.81 -33.21 11.72
N GLN A 26 -0.57 -32.85 11.39
CA GLN A 26 0.59 -33.19 12.22
C GLN A 26 0.57 -32.34 13.50
N VAL A 27 0.50 -33.05 14.62
CA VAL A 27 0.48 -32.48 15.98
C VAL A 27 1.89 -32.49 16.54
N ILE A 28 2.32 -31.36 17.11
CA ILE A 28 3.54 -31.21 17.89
C ILE A 28 3.14 -30.96 19.34
N THR A 29 3.70 -31.74 20.24
CA THR A 29 3.55 -31.58 21.68
C THR A 29 4.54 -30.52 22.17
N PHE A 30 4.01 -29.41 22.69
CA PHE A 30 4.81 -28.39 23.35
C PHE A 30 4.79 -28.63 24.85
N ASN A 31 5.96 -28.88 25.41
CA ASN A 31 6.15 -28.99 26.86
C ASN A 31 6.58 -27.61 27.39
N TYR A 32 5.61 -26.83 27.88
CA TYR A 32 5.89 -25.62 28.64
C TYR A 32 6.30 -26.02 30.05
N LEU A 33 7.15 -25.23 30.71
CA LEU A 33 7.73 -25.57 32.02
C LEU A 33 6.69 -25.91 33.13
N LEU A 34 5.41 -25.56 32.92
CA LEU A 34 4.31 -25.83 33.84
C LEU A 34 3.15 -26.61 33.21
N ALA A 35 3.15 -26.85 31.88
CA ALA A 35 2.03 -27.47 31.18
C ALA A 35 2.43 -28.05 29.82
N GLN A 36 1.83 -29.18 29.44
CA GLN A 36 1.98 -29.77 28.11
C GLN A 36 0.76 -29.43 27.26
N GLY A 37 0.97 -28.91 26.06
CA GLY A 37 -0.09 -28.57 25.10
C GLY A 37 0.17 -29.17 23.73
N ASP A 38 -0.82 -29.86 23.18
CA ASP A 38 -0.75 -30.44 21.84
C ASP A 38 -1.29 -29.45 20.81
N PHE A 39 -0.44 -29.02 19.88
CA PHE A 39 -0.79 -28.06 18.85
C PHE A 39 -0.51 -28.60 17.45
N ARG A 40 -1.40 -28.29 16.51
CA ARG A 40 -1.18 -28.59 15.09
C ARG A 40 -0.17 -27.60 14.51
N ILE A 41 0.75 -28.10 13.68
CA ILE A 41 1.72 -27.24 12.95
C ILE A 41 1.01 -26.15 12.18
N SER A 42 -0.11 -26.49 11.54
CA SER A 42 -0.93 -25.54 10.79
C SER A 42 -1.38 -24.35 11.61
N THR A 43 -1.79 -24.57 12.86
CA THR A 43 -2.31 -23.52 13.73
C THR A 43 -1.17 -22.60 14.15
N LEU A 44 0.00 -23.15 14.47
CA LEU A 44 1.19 -22.36 14.76
C LEU A 44 1.61 -21.53 13.55
N LEU A 45 1.65 -22.15 12.37
CA LEU A 45 2.07 -21.47 11.15
C LEU A 45 1.06 -20.38 10.75
N ALA A 46 -0.24 -20.68 10.81
CA ALA A 46 -1.31 -19.74 10.52
C ALA A 46 -1.31 -18.55 11.48
N THR A 47 -1.07 -18.78 12.78
CA THR A 47 -0.98 -17.69 13.76
C THR A 47 0.24 -16.82 13.52
N LEU A 48 1.41 -17.42 13.27
CA LEU A 48 2.65 -16.67 13.00
C LEU A 48 2.55 -15.83 11.72
N PHE A 49 2.06 -16.42 10.63
CA PHE A 49 1.83 -15.71 9.38
C PHE A 49 0.71 -14.67 9.50
N GLY A 50 -0.39 -14.99 10.17
CA GLY A 50 -1.49 -14.07 10.37
C GLY A 50 -1.06 -12.83 11.15
N VAL A 51 -0.33 -13.02 12.25
CA VAL A 51 0.24 -11.92 13.06
C VAL A 51 1.26 -11.13 12.24
N GLY A 52 2.21 -11.81 11.57
CA GLY A 52 3.22 -11.16 10.73
C GLY A 52 2.60 -10.35 9.58
N PHE A 53 1.56 -10.89 8.94
CA PHE A 53 0.80 -10.21 7.90
C PHE A 53 0.06 -8.98 8.42
N LEU A 54 -0.62 -9.10 9.58
CA LEU A 54 -1.29 -7.97 10.24
C LEU A 54 -0.31 -6.85 10.58
N LEU A 55 0.84 -7.18 11.16
CA LEU A 55 1.92 -6.22 11.45
C LEU A 55 2.43 -5.56 10.16
N GLY A 56 2.75 -6.36 9.14
CA GLY A 56 3.21 -5.85 7.85
C GLY A 56 2.17 -4.95 7.16
N TRP A 57 0.89 -5.32 7.23
CA TRP A 57 -0.23 -4.55 6.68
C TRP A 57 -0.38 -3.20 7.40
N VAL A 58 -0.32 -3.19 8.73
CA VAL A 58 -0.41 -1.95 9.52
C VAL A 58 0.75 -1.03 9.21
N ILE A 59 1.99 -1.55 9.21
CA ILE A 59 3.18 -0.75 8.90
C ILE A 59 3.09 -0.20 7.48
N CYS A 60 2.81 -1.06 6.49
CA CYS A 60 2.67 -0.65 5.10
C CYS A 60 1.56 0.41 4.92
N GLY A 61 0.40 0.20 5.53
CA GLY A 61 -0.73 1.13 5.47
C GLY A 61 -0.40 2.50 6.06
N LEU A 62 0.30 2.54 7.21
CA LEU A 62 0.75 3.79 7.82
C LEU A 62 1.76 4.53 6.94
N PHE A 63 2.75 3.83 6.39
CA PHE A 63 3.74 4.42 5.49
C PHE A 63 3.10 4.93 4.19
N TRP A 64 2.20 4.16 3.59
CA TRP A 64 1.46 4.57 2.41
C TRP A 64 0.63 5.83 2.67
N LEU A 65 -0.08 5.90 3.80
CA LEU A 65 -0.85 7.07 4.19
C LEU A 65 0.05 8.29 4.41
N ARG A 66 1.17 8.14 5.12
CA ARG A 66 2.18 9.20 5.31
C ARG A 66 2.67 9.76 3.98
N ILE A 67 3.02 8.89 3.03
CA ILE A 67 3.49 9.28 1.69
C ILE A 67 2.39 10.00 0.92
N ARG A 68 1.15 9.50 0.95
CA ARG A 68 0.01 10.15 0.29
C ARG A 68 -0.27 11.55 0.84
N VAL A 69 -0.23 11.72 2.17
CA VAL A 69 -0.38 13.03 2.81
C VAL A 69 0.77 13.98 2.45
N SER A 70 2.01 13.48 2.45
CA SER A 70 3.18 14.26 2.04
C SER A 70 3.05 14.76 0.60
N LEU A 71 2.61 13.89 -0.31
CA LEU A 71 2.38 14.23 -1.71
C LEU A 71 1.30 15.30 -1.88
N ALA A 72 0.17 15.16 -1.18
CA ALA A 72 -0.90 16.16 -1.21
C ALA A 72 -0.43 17.53 -0.68
N ASN A 73 0.36 17.53 0.39
CA ASN A 73 0.92 18.76 0.95
C ASN A 73 1.95 19.41 0.01
N ALA A 74 2.83 18.61 -0.61
CA ALA A 74 3.81 19.08 -1.59
C ALA A 74 3.12 19.70 -2.82
N GLN A 75 2.07 19.05 -3.36
CA GLN A 75 1.28 19.59 -4.46
C GLN A 75 0.61 20.92 -4.11
N ARG A 76 0.07 21.06 -2.88
CA ARG A 76 -0.51 22.33 -2.40
C ARG A 76 0.54 23.43 -2.30
N LYS A 77 1.76 23.11 -1.85
CA LYS A 77 2.88 24.08 -1.82
C LYS A 77 3.25 24.53 -3.23
N ILE A 78 3.41 23.61 -4.18
CA ILE A 78 3.73 23.93 -5.59
C ILE A 78 2.67 24.88 -6.17
N LYS A 79 1.37 24.60 -5.98
CA LYS A 79 0.30 25.48 -6.47
C LYS A 79 0.36 26.91 -5.89
N ARG A 80 0.73 27.05 -4.61
CA ARG A 80 0.88 28.35 -3.95
C ARG A 80 2.09 29.13 -4.45
N LEU A 81 3.21 28.45 -4.68
CA LEU A 81 4.40 29.10 -5.25
C LEU A 81 4.14 29.52 -6.70
N GLN A 82 3.51 28.67 -7.50
CA GLN A 82 3.12 29.00 -8.88
C GLN A 82 2.26 30.27 -8.92
N ALA A 83 1.22 30.35 -8.08
CA ALA A 83 0.35 31.53 -8.01
C ALA A 83 1.07 32.80 -7.55
N GLN A 84 2.10 32.69 -6.70
CA GLN A 84 2.92 33.84 -6.29
C GLN A 84 3.84 34.29 -7.42
N VAL A 85 4.45 33.37 -8.17
CA VAL A 85 5.28 33.68 -9.36
C VAL A 85 4.43 34.37 -10.44
N ASP A 86 3.21 33.90 -10.68
CA ASP A 86 2.28 34.53 -11.62
C ASP A 86 1.85 35.94 -11.16
N GLN A 87 1.72 36.19 -9.85
CA GLN A 87 1.37 37.50 -9.30
C GLN A 87 2.56 38.48 -9.19
N SER A 88 3.77 37.97 -9.00
CA SER A 88 5.00 38.78 -8.90
C SER A 88 5.62 39.12 -10.25
N THR A 89 4.98 38.73 -11.36
CA THR A 89 5.27 39.22 -12.71
C THR A 89 4.18 40.19 -13.20
N PRO A 90 4.09 41.43 -12.69
CA PRO A 90 3.32 42.47 -13.36
C PRO A 90 4.13 42.97 -14.57
N GLY A 91 4.00 42.34 -15.74
CA GLY A 91 4.76 42.83 -16.90
C GLY A 91 4.69 42.18 -18.28
N THR A 92 4.13 40.98 -18.48
CA THR A 92 4.11 40.38 -19.84
C THR A 92 2.82 39.63 -20.17
N SER A 93 1.67 40.27 -19.92
CA SER A 93 0.40 39.79 -20.47
C SER A 93 -0.32 40.98 -21.09
N GLY A 94 -0.15 41.17 -22.41
CA GLY A 94 -0.91 42.22 -23.09
C GLY A 94 -0.55 42.59 -24.53
N LYS A 95 0.42 41.96 -25.22
CA LYS A 95 0.59 42.22 -26.66
C LYS A 95 0.80 40.91 -27.43
N PRO A 96 -0.08 40.56 -28.39
CA PRO A 96 0.25 39.56 -29.39
C PRO A 96 1.51 40.04 -30.11
N LEU A 97 2.50 39.15 -30.26
CA LEU A 97 3.64 39.42 -31.12
C LEU A 97 3.10 39.77 -32.52
N PRO A 98 3.40 40.95 -33.08
CA PRO A 98 2.96 41.26 -34.44
C PRO A 98 3.58 40.23 -35.40
N PRO A 99 2.85 39.83 -36.46
CA PRO A 99 3.36 38.89 -37.44
C PRO A 99 4.68 39.45 -37.98
N ALA A 100 5.72 38.62 -37.92
CA ALA A 100 7.04 38.93 -38.45
C ALA A 100 6.87 39.50 -39.87
N VAL A 101 7.22 40.78 -40.02
CA VAL A 101 7.25 41.46 -41.30
C VAL A 101 8.29 40.75 -42.16
N GLN A 102 7.85 40.33 -43.33
CA GLN A 102 8.67 39.83 -44.42
C GLN A 102 9.66 40.92 -44.85
N GLU A 103 10.94 40.57 -44.92
CA GLU A 103 11.90 41.08 -45.92
C GLU A 103 12.78 39.92 -46.39
#